data_AF-A0A8C6FH65-F1
#
_entry.id   AF-A0A8C6FH65-F1
#
_cell.length_a   1.000
_cell.length_b   1.000
_cell.length_c   1.000
_cell.angle_alpha   90.00
_cell.angle_beta   90.00
_cell.angle_gamma   90.00
#
_symmetry.space_group_name_H-M   'P 1'
#
loop_
_entity.id
_entity.type
_entity.pdbx_description
1 polymer ?
#
loop_
_entity_poly.entity_id
_entity_poly.type
_entity_poly.pdbx_seq_one_letter_code
_entity_poly.pdbx_strand_id
1 'polypeptide(L)'
;HIPLHSSTFSWRNVALLLLLSLSLEQTSASPSYRVKKKPGECPQERITCSSKVPDLCKTDSSCDEHLKCCSFACGKKCMDPYEEPCLLPLDKGHCKSTVKQWYFNTKEHVCKPFFYGGCLGNANNFSKKEDCMKACSSVVKDGQCPLFPFKNRMECSASCKSDYDCPLNEKCCESMCGFDCAMAWTVKAGFCPNKPPVCSTIDRPKCLQDNDCPLTMKCCSRCGLKCLEPLK
;
A
#
# COMPACT_ATOMS: atom_id res chain seq x y z
N HIS A 1 69.27 53.74 35.14
CA HIS A 1 68.99 53.25 33.77
C HIS A 1 68.32 51.89 33.87
N ILE A 2 67.19 51.75 33.18
CA ILE A 2 66.23 50.64 33.26
C ILE A 2 66.87 49.30 32.86
N PRO A 3 66.72 48.21 33.63
CA PRO A 3 66.99 46.85 33.18
C PRO A 3 65.73 45.98 33.04
N LEU A 4 65.73 45.18 31.97
CA LEU A 4 65.26 43.78 31.81
C LEU A 4 63.96 43.33 32.50
N HIS A 5 62.91 43.14 31.72
CA HIS A 5 61.78 42.26 32.06
C HIS A 5 62.04 40.84 31.57
N SER A 6 61.94 39.88 32.50
CA SER A 6 61.89 38.44 32.29
C SER A 6 60.50 37.91 32.67
N SER A 7 60.07 36.88 31.93
CA SER A 7 59.10 35.81 32.25
C SER A 7 57.84 36.11 33.09
N THR A 8 56.67 36.01 32.45
CA THR A 8 55.39 35.72 33.12
C THR A 8 54.78 34.43 32.53
N PHE A 9 54.98 33.31 33.22
CA PHE A 9 54.35 32.03 32.93
C PHE A 9 52.92 32.05 33.52
N SER A 10 51.90 32.07 32.66
CA SER A 10 50.51 32.29 33.06
C SER A 10 49.85 31.02 33.60
N TRP A 11 49.41 31.06 34.86
CA TRP A 11 48.77 29.99 35.63
C TRP A 11 47.33 29.63 35.19
N ARG A 12 46.90 30.03 33.98
CA ARG A 12 45.51 29.90 33.53
C ARG A 12 45.11 28.51 33.01
N ASN A 13 46.05 27.58 32.86
CA ASN A 13 45.77 26.27 32.24
C ASN A 13 45.72 25.08 33.23
N VAL A 14 45.86 25.30 34.54
CA VAL A 14 45.81 24.19 35.53
C VAL A 14 44.41 24.03 36.15
N ALA A 15 43.57 25.06 36.11
CA ALA A 15 42.19 25.00 36.63
C ALA A 15 41.19 24.27 35.72
N LEU A 16 41.53 24.01 34.45
CA LEU A 16 40.65 23.32 33.49
C LEU A 16 40.80 21.79 33.48
N LEU A 17 41.84 21.24 34.11
CA LEU A 17 42.08 19.78 34.16
C LEU A 17 41.57 19.11 35.44
N LEU A 18 41.05 19.86 36.41
CA LEU A 18 40.47 19.34 37.66
C LEU A 18 38.94 19.40 37.73
N LEU A 19 38.26 19.87 36.67
CA LEU A 19 36.79 19.89 36.57
C LEU A 19 36.21 18.81 35.64
N LEU A 20 37.05 17.93 35.08
CA LEU A 20 36.62 16.81 34.22
C LEU A 20 36.48 15.46 34.96
N SER A 21 36.61 15.44 36.29
CA SER A 21 36.52 14.21 37.10
C SER A 21 35.22 14.03 37.89
N LEU A 22 34.17 14.84 37.69
CA LEU A 22 32.90 14.75 38.44
C LEU A 22 31.64 14.69 37.56
N SER A 23 31.68 13.92 36.47
CA SER A 23 30.45 13.50 35.77
C SER A 23 30.58 12.10 35.18
N LEU A 24 31.10 11.15 35.97
CA LEU A 24 30.82 9.73 35.77
C LEU A 24 29.54 9.35 36.55
N GLU A 25 28.41 9.94 36.17
CA GLU A 25 27.13 9.33 36.50
C GLU A 25 27.01 8.07 35.63
N GLN A 26 27.25 6.93 36.26
CA GLN A 26 26.84 5.62 35.78
C GLN A 26 25.33 5.65 35.59
N THR A 27 24.88 6.01 34.39
CA THR A 27 23.55 5.60 33.95
C THR A 27 23.64 4.11 33.70
N SER A 28 23.09 3.35 34.64
CA SER A 28 22.77 1.93 34.55
C SER A 28 21.69 1.70 33.48
N ALA A 29 21.96 2.07 32.23
CA ALA A 29 21.18 1.60 31.11
C ALA A 29 21.70 0.19 30.78
N SER A 30 21.01 -0.82 31.31
CA SER A 30 21.08 -2.18 30.76
C SER A 30 20.98 -2.07 29.23
N PRO A 31 21.79 -2.80 28.42
CA PRO A 31 21.63 -2.82 26.98
C PRO A 31 20.30 -3.52 26.69
N SER A 32 19.21 -2.76 26.79
CA SER A 32 18.00 -3.05 26.04
C SER A 32 18.46 -3.06 24.59
N TYR A 33 18.59 -4.26 24.03
CA TYR A 33 18.60 -4.46 22.59
C TYR A 33 17.32 -3.79 22.08
N ARG A 34 17.37 -2.48 21.79
CA ARG A 34 16.30 -1.78 21.10
C ARG A 34 16.24 -2.42 19.73
N VAL A 35 15.30 -3.36 19.55
CA VAL A 35 14.99 -3.94 18.25
C VAL A 35 14.70 -2.76 17.33
N LYS A 36 15.62 -2.46 16.41
CA LYS A 36 15.47 -1.35 15.46
C LYS A 36 14.26 -1.67 14.58
N LYS A 37 13.11 -1.07 14.90
CA LYS A 37 11.91 -1.14 14.05
C LYS A 37 12.23 -0.42 12.74
N LYS A 38 12.08 -1.10 11.62
CA LYS A 38 12.31 -0.50 10.29
C LYS A 38 11.18 0.49 9.96
N PRO A 39 11.44 1.54 9.14
CA PRO A 39 10.41 2.47 8.68
C PRO A 39 9.26 1.77 7.94
N GLY A 40 8.12 2.47 7.83
CA GLY A 40 6.92 1.95 7.18
C GLY A 40 6.03 1.12 8.09
N GLU A 41 4.83 0.85 7.60
CA GLU A 41 3.78 0.14 8.32
C GLU A 41 3.46 -1.19 7.63
N CYS A 42 3.21 -2.22 8.43
CA CYS A 42 2.74 -3.49 7.90
C CYS A 42 1.33 -3.33 7.33
N PRO A 43 1.00 -4.07 6.25
CA PRO A 43 -0.37 -4.09 5.75
C PRO A 43 -1.32 -4.61 6.83
N GLN A 44 -2.56 -4.15 6.78
CA GLN A 44 -3.59 -4.58 7.72
C GLN A 44 -3.85 -6.10 7.59
N GLU A 45 -4.08 -6.78 8.72
CA GLU A 45 -4.55 -8.16 8.71
C GLU A 45 -5.97 -8.24 8.12
N ARG A 46 -6.13 -9.04 7.06
CA ARG A 46 -7.37 -9.10 6.27
C ARG A 46 -8.24 -10.32 6.54
N ILE A 47 -7.69 -11.32 7.24
CA ILE A 47 -8.35 -12.61 7.41
C ILE A 47 -8.19 -13.13 8.84
N THR A 48 -9.22 -13.82 9.31
CA THR A 48 -9.13 -14.68 10.50
C THR A 48 -8.86 -16.10 10.05
N CYS A 49 -7.77 -16.67 10.55
CA CYS A 49 -7.29 -17.97 10.11
C CYS A 49 -7.80 -19.10 11.00
N SER A 50 -8.21 -20.20 10.38
CA SER A 50 -8.53 -21.45 11.09
C SER A 50 -7.28 -22.18 11.59
N SER A 51 -6.14 -21.97 10.93
CA SER A 51 -4.85 -22.57 11.28
C SER A 51 -3.73 -21.58 11.00
N LYS A 52 -2.74 -21.49 11.90
CA LYS A 52 -1.52 -20.71 11.64
C LYS A 52 -0.62 -21.43 10.64
N VAL A 53 0.07 -20.66 9.81
CA VAL A 53 1.19 -21.16 8.98
C VAL A 53 2.52 -20.86 9.68
N PRO A 54 3.61 -21.60 9.36
CA PRO A 54 4.91 -21.33 9.94
C PRO A 54 5.38 -19.89 9.66
N ASP A 55 5.88 -19.23 10.70
CA ASP A 55 6.48 -17.90 10.61
C ASP A 55 7.83 -17.97 9.88
N LEU A 56 8.01 -17.12 8.86
CA LEU A 56 9.26 -16.99 8.10
C LEU A 56 10.22 -15.96 8.72
N CYS A 57 9.72 -15.11 9.61
CA CYS A 57 10.49 -14.09 10.30
C CYS A 57 9.99 -13.90 11.74
N LYS A 58 10.86 -13.41 12.64
CA LYS A 58 10.48 -13.11 14.04
C LYS A 58 10.31 -11.62 14.28
N THR A 59 11.26 -10.83 13.77
CA THR A 59 11.36 -9.36 13.92
C THR A 59 11.82 -8.73 12.62
N ASP A 60 11.75 -7.40 12.50
CA ASP A 60 12.22 -6.66 11.31
C ASP A 60 13.69 -6.97 10.96
N SER A 61 14.52 -7.27 11.97
CA SER A 61 15.93 -7.65 11.78
C SER A 61 16.13 -9.05 11.19
N SER A 62 15.09 -9.90 11.14
CA SER A 62 15.12 -11.18 10.42
C SER A 62 14.97 -11.02 8.91
N CYS A 63 14.55 -9.82 8.47
CA CYS A 63 14.28 -9.53 7.07
C CYS A 63 15.40 -8.65 6.51
N ASP A 64 15.70 -8.79 5.23
CA ASP A 64 16.74 -8.02 4.57
C ASP A 64 16.30 -6.56 4.30
N GLU A 65 17.27 -5.67 4.10
CA GLU A 65 17.07 -4.29 3.63
C GLU A 65 15.95 -3.52 4.36
N HIS A 66 14.97 -2.97 3.65
CA HIS A 66 13.82 -2.25 4.19
C HIS A 66 12.64 -3.16 4.56
N LEU A 67 12.70 -4.46 4.26
CA LEU A 67 11.59 -5.38 4.49
C LEU A 67 11.29 -5.53 5.98
N LYS A 68 10.01 -5.46 6.34
CA LYS A 68 9.50 -5.62 7.71
C LYS A 68 9.01 -7.04 7.95
N CYS A 69 9.04 -7.48 9.19
CA CYS A 69 8.40 -8.73 9.58
C CYS A 69 6.94 -8.49 9.95
N CYS A 70 6.04 -8.81 9.04
CA CYS A 70 4.61 -8.50 9.15
C CYS A 70 3.79 -9.77 9.29
N SER A 71 2.75 -9.71 10.12
CA SER A 71 1.72 -10.74 10.15
C SER A 71 0.81 -10.56 8.94
N PHE A 72 0.77 -11.56 8.06
CA PHE A 72 -0.09 -11.53 6.88
C PHE A 72 -0.43 -12.96 6.46
N ALA A 73 -1.71 -13.20 6.20
CA ALA A 73 -2.21 -14.49 5.75
C ALA A 73 -1.77 -15.67 6.63
N CYS A 74 -2.12 -15.59 7.92
CA CYS A 74 -1.98 -16.66 8.92
C CYS A 74 -0.57 -16.90 9.50
N GLY A 75 0.42 -16.09 9.16
CA GLY A 75 1.77 -16.18 9.74
C GLY A 75 2.59 -14.92 9.47
N LYS A 76 3.83 -14.90 9.94
CA LYS A 76 4.75 -13.78 9.75
C LYS A 76 5.63 -13.96 8.52
N LYS A 77 5.74 -12.92 7.69
CA LYS A 77 6.54 -12.91 6.46
C LYS A 77 7.33 -11.60 6.35
N CYS A 78 8.44 -11.64 5.63
CA CYS A 78 9.16 -10.44 5.25
C CYS A 78 8.42 -9.75 4.11
N MET A 79 8.07 -8.48 4.29
CA MET A 79 7.20 -7.73 3.39
C MET A 79 7.72 -6.31 3.20
N ASP A 80 7.59 -5.80 1.98
CA ASP A 80 7.84 -4.39 1.71
C ASP A 80 6.66 -3.57 2.27
N PRO A 81 6.89 -2.63 3.21
CA PRO A 81 5.81 -1.83 3.81
C PRO A 81 5.16 -0.81 2.86
N TYR A 82 5.72 -0.64 1.66
CA TYR A 82 5.23 0.30 0.65
C TYR A 82 4.51 -0.38 -0.51
N GLU A 83 4.53 -1.72 -0.58
CA GLU A 83 3.88 -2.50 -1.63
C GLU A 83 2.61 -3.20 -1.14
N GLU A 84 1.66 -3.35 -2.05
CA GLU A 84 0.43 -4.11 -1.79
C GLU A 84 0.67 -5.61 -2.02
N PRO A 85 0.60 -6.47 -0.98
CA PRO A 85 0.98 -7.88 -1.08
C PRO A 85 0.24 -8.67 -2.16
N CYS A 86 -1.02 -8.38 -2.38
CA CYS A 86 -1.84 -9.08 -3.36
C CYS A 86 -1.62 -8.60 -4.80
N LEU A 87 -0.97 -7.44 -5.01
CA LEU A 87 -0.64 -6.90 -6.33
C LEU A 87 0.77 -7.28 -6.80
N LEU A 88 1.59 -7.87 -5.91
CA LEU A 88 2.91 -8.38 -6.26
C LEU A 88 2.82 -9.50 -7.30
N PRO A 89 3.82 -9.63 -8.20
CA PRO A 89 3.84 -10.72 -9.18
C PRO A 89 3.99 -12.08 -8.49
N LEU A 90 3.66 -13.16 -9.20
CA LEU A 90 4.04 -14.50 -8.76
C LEU A 90 5.58 -14.59 -8.66
N ASP A 91 6.08 -15.09 -7.54
CA ASP A 91 7.50 -15.36 -7.34
C ASP A 91 7.72 -16.78 -6.80
N LYS A 92 8.45 -17.58 -7.56
CA LYS A 92 8.79 -18.96 -7.20
C LYS A 92 9.94 -19.03 -6.20
N GLY A 93 10.72 -17.95 -6.04
CA GLY A 93 11.99 -17.96 -5.33
C GLY A 93 13.06 -18.79 -6.05
N HIS A 94 14.24 -18.88 -5.43
CA HIS A 94 15.42 -19.51 -6.05
C HIS A 94 15.68 -20.95 -5.60
N CYS A 95 14.99 -21.43 -4.56
CA CYS A 95 15.11 -22.81 -4.10
C CYS A 95 14.39 -23.79 -5.03
N LYS A 96 14.69 -25.09 -4.87
CA LYS A 96 14.25 -26.17 -5.79
C LYS A 96 13.22 -27.12 -5.17
N SER A 97 12.59 -26.74 -4.06
CA SER A 97 11.45 -27.51 -3.51
C SER A 97 10.24 -27.36 -4.43
N THR A 98 9.32 -28.32 -4.35
CA THR A 98 8.06 -28.28 -5.11
C THR A 98 6.89 -28.21 -4.14
N VAL A 99 6.58 -27.00 -3.67
CA VAL A 99 5.48 -26.77 -2.73
C VAL A 99 4.33 -26.13 -3.48
N LYS A 100 3.17 -26.78 -3.51
CA LYS A 100 1.96 -26.18 -4.10
C LYS A 100 1.49 -25.03 -3.22
N GLN A 101 1.46 -23.84 -3.80
CA GLN A 101 1.00 -22.60 -3.17
C GLN A 101 -0.03 -21.94 -4.09
N TRP A 102 -0.66 -20.87 -3.62
CA TRP A 102 -1.61 -20.06 -4.36
C TRP A 102 -1.12 -18.61 -4.42
N TYR A 103 -1.31 -17.95 -5.55
CA TYR A 103 -1.07 -16.52 -5.72
C TYR A 103 -2.32 -15.86 -6.29
N PHE A 104 -2.57 -14.61 -5.97
CA PHE A 104 -3.64 -13.82 -6.55
C PHE A 104 -3.23 -13.31 -7.93
N ASN A 105 -4.01 -13.70 -8.95
CA ASN A 105 -3.85 -13.19 -10.30
C ASN A 105 -4.76 -11.95 -10.45
N THR A 106 -4.15 -10.77 -10.50
CA THR A 106 -4.86 -9.49 -10.58
C THR A 106 -5.62 -9.29 -11.89
N LYS A 107 -5.16 -9.88 -13.00
CA LYS A 107 -5.81 -9.76 -14.31
C LYS A 107 -7.13 -10.53 -14.37
N GLU A 108 -7.17 -11.70 -13.72
CA GLU A 108 -8.36 -12.55 -13.72
C GLU A 108 -9.14 -12.47 -12.40
N HIS A 109 -8.66 -11.68 -11.43
CA HIS A 109 -9.25 -11.52 -10.11
C HIS A 109 -9.47 -12.85 -9.37
N VAL A 110 -8.57 -13.83 -9.57
CA VAL A 110 -8.69 -15.16 -8.97
C VAL A 110 -7.37 -15.67 -8.44
N CYS A 111 -7.43 -16.46 -7.36
CA CYS A 111 -6.27 -17.18 -6.85
C CYS A 111 -5.97 -18.42 -7.68
N LYS A 112 -4.75 -18.49 -8.23
CA LYS A 112 -4.25 -19.58 -9.06
C LYS A 112 -3.16 -20.36 -8.33
N PRO A 113 -3.07 -21.69 -8.55
CA PRO A 113 -2.02 -22.48 -7.95
C PRO A 113 -0.69 -22.26 -8.68
N PHE A 114 0.41 -22.38 -7.96
CA PHE A 114 1.76 -22.43 -8.51
C PHE A 114 2.68 -23.30 -7.66
N PHE A 115 3.86 -23.62 -8.20
CA PHE A 115 4.90 -24.34 -7.46
C PHE A 115 5.94 -23.36 -6.94
N TYR A 116 5.99 -23.22 -5.61
CA TYR A 116 6.96 -22.42 -4.89
C TYR A 116 8.20 -23.24 -4.56
N GLY A 117 9.37 -22.62 -4.78
CA GLY A 117 10.70 -23.19 -4.59
C GLY A 117 11.07 -23.45 -3.13
N GLY A 118 10.31 -22.92 -2.16
CA GLY A 118 10.50 -23.19 -0.73
C GLY A 118 11.37 -22.18 0.02
N CYS A 119 11.94 -21.18 -0.65
CA CYS A 119 12.64 -20.07 -0.01
C CYS A 119 12.52 -18.79 -0.85
N LEU A 120 12.81 -17.63 -0.24
CA LEU A 120 12.63 -16.31 -0.86
C LEU A 120 11.19 -16.15 -1.37
N GLY A 121 10.98 -15.50 -2.50
CA GLY A 121 9.63 -15.19 -2.96
C GLY A 121 9.12 -13.89 -2.35
N ASN A 122 7.84 -13.62 -2.57
CA ASN A 122 7.16 -12.48 -2.00
C ASN A 122 5.87 -12.88 -1.27
N ALA A 123 5.13 -11.88 -0.77
CA ALA A 123 3.96 -12.09 0.06
C ALA A 123 2.70 -12.57 -0.69
N ASN A 124 2.68 -12.50 -2.03
CA ASN A 124 1.60 -13.06 -2.86
C ASN A 124 1.71 -14.60 -2.98
N ASN A 125 1.70 -15.27 -1.82
CA ASN A 125 1.97 -16.68 -1.67
C ASN A 125 1.20 -17.24 -0.46
N PHE A 126 0.24 -18.13 -0.72
CA PHE A 126 -0.73 -18.62 0.24
C PHE A 126 -0.84 -20.15 0.21
N SER A 127 -0.89 -20.78 1.39
CA SER A 127 -1.00 -22.24 1.50
C SER A 127 -2.35 -22.78 1.08
N LYS A 128 -3.42 -21.98 1.24
CA LYS A 128 -4.79 -22.34 0.88
C LYS A 128 -5.36 -21.33 -0.11
N LYS A 129 -6.13 -21.83 -1.08
CA LYS A 129 -6.87 -21.00 -2.03
C LYS A 129 -7.83 -20.05 -1.31
N GLU A 130 -8.49 -20.54 -0.27
CA GLU A 130 -9.47 -19.78 0.52
C GLU A 130 -8.82 -18.58 1.23
N ASP A 131 -7.66 -18.77 1.85
CA ASP A 131 -6.93 -17.70 2.53
C ASP A 131 -6.48 -16.64 1.52
N CYS A 132 -6.01 -17.06 0.34
CA CYS A 132 -5.70 -16.16 -0.77
C CYS A 132 -6.92 -15.36 -1.22
N MET A 133 -8.05 -16.02 -1.48
CA MET A 133 -9.26 -15.34 -1.95
C MET A 133 -9.75 -14.34 -0.90
N LYS A 134 -9.82 -14.73 0.37
CA LYS A 134 -10.25 -13.83 1.46
C LYS A 134 -9.31 -12.64 1.65
N ALA A 135 -7.99 -12.84 1.51
CA ALA A 135 -7.01 -11.77 1.69
C ALA A 135 -6.95 -10.80 0.50
N CYS A 136 -7.25 -11.26 -0.72
CA CYS A 136 -6.94 -10.52 -1.94
C CYS A 136 -8.14 -10.19 -2.83
N SER A 137 -9.33 -10.78 -2.66
CA SER A 137 -10.45 -10.52 -3.59
C SER A 137 -10.89 -9.06 -3.64
N SER A 138 -10.67 -8.31 -2.57
CA SER A 138 -11.10 -6.91 -2.46
C SER A 138 -9.99 -5.89 -2.73
N VAL A 139 -8.78 -6.32 -3.12
CA VAL A 139 -7.68 -5.41 -3.45
C VAL A 139 -7.83 -4.78 -4.84
N VAL A 140 -8.68 -5.37 -5.68
CA VAL A 140 -9.09 -4.80 -6.96
C VAL A 140 -10.60 -4.91 -7.02
N LYS A 141 -11.30 -3.81 -6.74
CA LYS A 141 -12.75 -3.72 -6.83
C LYS A 141 -13.19 -3.44 -8.27
N ASP A 142 -14.42 -3.83 -8.56
CA ASP A 142 -15.03 -3.60 -9.87
C ASP A 142 -15.19 -2.10 -10.18
N GLY A 143 -15.22 -1.78 -11.47
CA GLY A 143 -15.35 -0.42 -11.99
C GLY A 143 -14.00 0.28 -12.18
N GLN A 144 -14.07 1.48 -12.75
CA GLN A 144 -12.91 2.31 -13.09
C GLN A 144 -12.83 3.51 -12.16
N CYS A 145 -11.61 3.97 -11.89
CA CYS A 145 -11.44 5.26 -11.22
C CYS A 145 -12.02 6.38 -12.09
N PRO A 146 -12.70 7.38 -11.48
CA PRO A 146 -13.12 8.58 -12.20
C PRO A 146 -11.91 9.26 -12.84
N LEU A 147 -12.05 9.64 -14.11
CA LEU A 147 -11.02 10.43 -14.78
C LEU A 147 -11.12 11.87 -14.30
N PHE A 148 -10.08 12.32 -13.60
CA PHE A 148 -9.99 13.70 -13.21
C PHE A 148 -8.92 14.44 -14.04
N PRO A 149 -9.29 15.41 -14.89
CA PRO A 149 -8.32 16.17 -15.67
C PRO A 149 -7.65 17.22 -14.80
N PHE A 150 -6.36 17.05 -14.48
CA PHE A 150 -5.62 17.98 -13.63
C PHE A 150 -4.46 18.64 -14.37
N LYS A 151 -4.35 19.96 -14.25
CA LYS A 151 -3.21 20.74 -14.79
C LYS A 151 -2.10 21.00 -13.75
N ASN A 152 -2.39 20.82 -12.45
CA ASN A 152 -1.47 21.11 -11.34
C ASN A 152 -1.57 20.03 -10.26
N ARG A 153 -0.75 18.97 -10.34
CA ARG A 153 -0.65 17.93 -9.31
C ARG A 153 0.10 18.48 -8.09
N MET A 154 -0.48 18.32 -6.90
CA MET A 154 0.16 18.63 -5.62
C MET A 154 0.61 17.33 -4.95
N GLU A 155 1.70 17.37 -4.19
CA GLU A 155 2.20 16.21 -3.45
C GLU A 155 1.60 16.20 -2.03
N CYS A 156 0.91 15.12 -1.69
CA CYS A 156 0.13 14.99 -0.46
C CYS A 156 0.24 13.57 0.11
N SER A 157 -0.09 13.41 1.39
CA SER A 157 -0.25 12.08 1.99
C SER A 157 -1.42 11.34 1.34
N ALA A 158 -1.17 10.13 0.85
CA ALA A 158 -2.22 9.26 0.33
C ALA A 158 -3.13 8.76 1.45
N SER A 159 -4.45 8.85 1.25
CA SER A 159 -5.47 8.32 2.18
C SER A 159 -5.61 6.79 2.08
N CYS A 160 -5.24 6.22 0.93
CA CYS A 160 -5.33 4.79 0.62
C CYS A 160 -4.09 4.33 -0.16
N LYS A 161 -3.76 3.04 -0.08
CA LYS A 161 -2.73 2.39 -0.89
C LYS A 161 -3.34 1.44 -1.94
N SER A 162 -4.49 0.86 -1.64
CA SER A 162 -5.23 -0.06 -2.53
C SER A 162 -6.74 0.07 -2.34
N ASP A 163 -7.52 -0.51 -3.26
CA ASP A 163 -8.99 -0.53 -3.14
C ASP A 163 -9.48 -1.17 -1.83
N TYR A 164 -8.66 -2.03 -1.22
CA TYR A 164 -8.96 -2.66 0.06
C TYR A 164 -9.08 -1.65 1.20
N ASP A 165 -8.29 -0.57 1.16
CA ASP A 165 -8.30 0.46 2.21
C ASP A 165 -9.56 1.34 2.15
N CYS A 166 -10.27 1.28 1.01
CA CYS A 166 -11.47 2.06 0.79
C CYS A 166 -12.74 1.30 1.21
N PRO A 167 -13.77 1.99 1.73
CA PRO A 167 -15.01 1.36 2.12
C PRO A 167 -15.83 0.89 0.90
N LEU A 168 -16.75 -0.06 1.12
CA LEU A 168 -17.76 -0.47 0.14
C LEU A 168 -17.17 -0.71 -1.26
N ASN A 169 -17.70 -0.01 -2.27
CA ASN A 169 -17.29 -0.10 -3.68
C ASN A 169 -16.37 1.08 -4.09
N GLU A 170 -15.79 1.80 -3.13
CA GLU A 170 -14.80 2.84 -3.42
C GLU A 170 -13.48 2.22 -3.84
N LYS A 171 -12.87 2.79 -4.87
CA LYS A 171 -11.53 2.43 -5.35
C LYS A 171 -10.54 3.46 -4.87
N CYS A 172 -9.29 3.01 -4.67
CA CYS A 172 -8.19 3.90 -4.37
C CYS A 172 -7.71 4.54 -5.67
N CYS A 173 -8.05 5.80 -5.87
CA CYS A 173 -7.89 6.49 -7.14
C CYS A 173 -6.91 7.64 -7.05
N GLU A 174 -6.12 7.81 -8.10
CA GLU A 174 -5.23 8.96 -8.22
C GLU A 174 -6.07 10.25 -8.27
N SER A 175 -5.75 11.18 -7.38
CA SER A 175 -6.43 12.47 -7.24
C SER A 175 -5.48 13.62 -7.59
N MET A 176 -5.88 14.88 -7.37
CA MET A 176 -4.98 16.04 -7.52
C MET A 176 -3.79 15.98 -6.57
N CYS A 177 -3.90 15.17 -5.53
CA CYS A 177 -3.20 15.28 -4.27
C CYS A 177 -2.98 13.86 -3.71
N GLY A 178 -2.22 13.04 -4.45
CA GLY A 178 -1.94 11.64 -4.07
C GLY A 178 -3.03 10.65 -4.49
N PHE A 179 -3.35 9.70 -3.60
CA PHE A 179 -4.40 8.70 -3.78
C PHE A 179 -5.48 8.87 -2.73
N ASP A 180 -6.74 8.81 -3.15
CA ASP A 180 -7.90 8.96 -2.27
C ASP A 180 -9.02 7.98 -2.66
N CYS A 181 -9.89 7.67 -1.71
CA CYS A 181 -11.01 6.77 -1.97
C CYS A 181 -12.10 7.49 -2.75
N ALA A 182 -12.46 6.93 -3.91
CA ALA A 182 -13.46 7.49 -4.79
C ALA A 182 -14.45 6.42 -5.26
N MET A 183 -15.70 6.80 -5.44
CA MET A 183 -16.72 5.94 -6.04
C MET A 183 -16.26 5.43 -7.41
N ALA A 184 -16.23 4.10 -7.60
CA ALA A 184 -15.91 3.49 -8.87
C ALA A 184 -17.00 3.79 -9.91
N TRP A 185 -16.59 4.20 -11.12
CA TRP A 185 -17.47 4.20 -12.28
C TRP A 185 -17.66 2.76 -12.75
N THR A 186 -18.80 2.15 -12.44
CA THR A 186 -19.13 0.82 -12.96
C THR A 186 -19.87 0.97 -14.28
N VAL A 187 -19.22 0.63 -15.37
CA VAL A 187 -19.83 0.60 -16.70
C VAL A 187 -20.74 -0.62 -16.79
N LYS A 188 -22.04 -0.41 -16.95
CA LYS A 188 -22.99 -1.49 -17.24
C LYS A 188 -22.74 -2.05 -18.64
N ALA A 189 -23.04 -3.34 -18.82
CA ALA A 189 -22.78 -4.04 -20.08
C ALA A 189 -23.50 -3.41 -21.29
N GLY A 190 -22.88 -3.55 -22.47
CA GLY A 190 -23.39 -3.06 -23.75
C GLY A 190 -23.04 -1.60 -24.08
N PHE A 191 -23.49 -1.13 -25.24
CA PHE A 191 -23.12 0.18 -25.79
C PHE A 191 -24.27 1.18 -25.75
N CYS A 192 -23.96 2.46 -25.56
CA CYS A 192 -24.96 3.50 -25.70
C CYS A 192 -25.49 3.57 -27.13
N PRO A 193 -26.81 3.72 -27.34
CA PRO A 193 -27.36 4.02 -28.66
C PRO A 193 -26.70 5.27 -29.27
N ASN A 194 -26.54 5.26 -30.59
CA ASN A 194 -25.93 6.39 -31.30
C ASN A 194 -26.68 7.71 -31.02
N LYS A 195 -25.90 8.75 -30.75
CA LYS A 195 -26.42 10.12 -30.61
C LYS A 195 -26.92 10.62 -31.97
N PRO A 196 -28.09 11.28 -32.05
CA PRO A 196 -28.53 11.90 -33.30
C PRO A 196 -27.54 12.99 -33.75
N PRO A 197 -27.39 13.22 -35.06
CA PRO A 197 -26.41 14.17 -35.61
C PRO A 197 -26.69 15.61 -35.17
N VAL A 198 -27.96 15.96 -34.97
CA VAL A 198 -28.39 17.28 -34.49
C VAL A 198 -29.33 17.09 -33.30
N CYS A 199 -29.11 17.88 -32.25
CA CYS A 199 -30.01 17.98 -31.11
C CYS A 199 -30.72 19.33 -31.18
N SER A 200 -32.04 19.33 -31.40
CA SER A 200 -32.86 20.54 -31.39
C SER A 200 -32.91 21.20 -30.00
N THR A 201 -32.87 20.38 -28.95
CA THR A 201 -32.77 20.81 -27.55
C THR A 201 -31.80 19.90 -26.80
N ILE A 202 -31.11 20.45 -25.80
CA ILE A 202 -30.29 19.67 -24.87
C ILE A 202 -31.04 19.60 -23.54
N ASP A 203 -31.45 18.39 -23.17
CA ASP A 203 -32.18 18.18 -21.91
C ASP A 203 -31.23 18.22 -20.71
N ARG A 204 -31.76 18.63 -19.56
CA ARG A 204 -31.05 18.52 -18.28
C ARG A 204 -30.68 17.05 -18.00
N PRO A 205 -29.49 16.80 -17.43
CA PRO A 205 -29.03 15.45 -17.14
C PRO A 205 -29.98 14.76 -16.13
N LYS A 206 -30.44 13.56 -16.49
CA LYS A 206 -31.25 12.68 -15.62
C LYS A 206 -30.43 11.60 -14.93
N CYS A 207 -29.17 11.47 -15.32
CA CYS A 207 -28.16 10.59 -14.75
C CYS A 207 -26.79 11.23 -14.99
N LEU A 208 -25.80 10.82 -14.24
CA LEU A 208 -24.39 11.18 -14.40
C LEU A 208 -23.54 9.93 -14.74
N GLN A 209 -23.97 8.76 -14.29
CA GLN A 209 -23.31 7.48 -14.51
C GLN A 209 -24.31 6.33 -14.63
N ASP A 210 -23.86 5.18 -15.13
CA ASP A 210 -24.69 4.01 -15.36
C ASP A 210 -25.45 3.53 -14.11
N ASN A 211 -24.87 3.71 -12.91
CA ASN A 211 -25.51 3.32 -11.64
C ASN A 211 -26.70 4.20 -11.23
N ASP A 212 -26.79 5.41 -11.76
CA ASP A 212 -27.95 6.27 -11.52
C ASP A 212 -29.18 5.75 -12.29
N CYS A 213 -28.96 4.86 -13.25
CA CYS A 213 -29.99 4.25 -14.07
C CYS A 213 -30.46 2.91 -13.48
N PRO A 214 -31.74 2.56 -13.62
CA PRO A 214 -32.25 1.29 -13.10
C PRO A 214 -31.79 0.10 -13.95
N LEU A 215 -31.83 -1.10 -13.36
CA LEU A 215 -31.59 -2.38 -14.05
C LEU A 215 -30.28 -2.35 -14.87
N THR A 216 -30.34 -2.75 -16.13
CA THR A 216 -29.21 -2.78 -17.09
C THR A 216 -29.11 -1.51 -17.94
N MET A 217 -29.92 -0.49 -17.67
CA MET A 217 -29.89 0.76 -18.45
C MET A 217 -28.60 1.53 -18.20
N LYS A 218 -28.01 2.07 -19.26
CA LYS A 218 -26.80 2.90 -19.24
C LYS A 218 -27.14 4.38 -19.25
N CYS A 219 -26.31 5.19 -18.61
CA CYS A 219 -26.39 6.64 -18.70
C CYS A 219 -25.70 7.12 -19.98
N CYS A 220 -26.49 7.50 -20.98
CA CYS A 220 -26.02 7.77 -22.32
C CYS A 220 -26.21 9.24 -22.71
N SER A 221 -25.25 9.77 -23.47
CA SER A 221 -25.31 11.12 -24.03
C SER A 221 -26.17 11.15 -25.30
N ARG A 222 -27.47 11.43 -25.16
CA ARG A 222 -28.44 11.50 -26.26
C ARG A 222 -29.30 12.76 -26.16
N CYS A 223 -28.73 13.87 -26.61
CA CYS A 223 -29.28 15.22 -26.43
C CYS A 223 -29.57 15.54 -24.95
N GLY A 224 -28.59 15.26 -24.10
CA GLY A 224 -28.69 15.22 -22.63
C GLY A 224 -28.33 13.83 -22.09
N LEU A 225 -27.90 13.75 -20.83
CA LEU A 225 -27.61 12.47 -20.17
C LEU A 225 -28.91 11.81 -19.71
N LYS A 226 -29.19 10.60 -20.21
CA LYS A 226 -30.42 9.87 -19.90
C LYS A 226 -30.15 8.37 -19.79
N CYS A 227 -30.95 7.70 -18.98
CA CYS A 227 -30.95 6.25 -18.91
C CYS A 227 -31.56 5.67 -20.18
N LEU A 228 -30.77 4.90 -20.93
CA LEU A 228 -31.19 4.22 -22.16
C LEU A 228 -30.85 2.73 -22.07
N GLU A 229 -31.65 1.92 -22.75
CA GLU A 229 -31.31 0.51 -22.93
C GLU A 229 -30.03 0.37 -23.79
N PRO A 230 -29.07 -0.45 -23.36
CA PRO A 230 -27.84 -0.67 -24.11
C PRO A 230 -28.08 -1.52 -25.36
N LEU A 231 -27.34 -1.22 -26.43
CA LEU A 231 -27.14 -2.13 -27.54
C LEU A 231 -26.24 -3.28 -27.10
N LYS A 232 -26.52 -4.50 -27.60
CA LYS A 232 -25.69 -5.69 -27.36
C LYS A 232 -24.40 -5.64 -28.17
#